data_AF-A0A9X6AGD5-F1
#
_entry.id   AF-A0A9X6AGD5-F1
#
_cell.length_a   1.000
_cell.length_b   1.000
_cell.length_c   1.000
_cell.angle_alpha   90.00
_cell.angle_beta   90.00
_cell.angle_gamma   90.00
#
_symmetry.space_group_name_H-M   'P 1'
#
loop_
_entity.id
_entity.type
_entity.pdbx_description
1 polymer ?
#
loop_
_entity_poly.entity_id
_entity_poly.type
_entity_poly.pdbx_seq_one_letter_code
_entity_poly.pdbx_strand_id
1 'polypeptide(L)'
;MNTVASSSAAGMGVEIDDVQSGALRPRPVPYEGKFIFLRVDDRHAGRALLRRLLPVTAGGLPGVDRSKDAWVALAFTYQGLSALGVPQESLDSFPRAFREGMA
;
A
#
# COMPACT_ATOMS: atom_id res chain seq x y z
N MET A 1 -20.94 45.72 10.00
CA MET A 1 -19.91 44.89 10.67
C MET A 1 -19.60 43.67 9.82
N ASN A 2 -18.33 43.27 9.74
CA ASN A 2 -17.86 41.94 9.32
C ASN A 2 -18.38 40.87 10.32
N THR A 3 -18.22 39.54 10.22
CA THR A 3 -17.37 38.61 9.42
C THR A 3 -18.10 37.23 9.51
N VAL A 4 -17.91 36.18 8.70
CA VAL A 4 -16.94 35.80 7.65
C VAL A 4 -17.69 35.06 6.53
N ALA A 5 -17.15 34.99 5.31
CA ALA A 5 -17.48 33.88 4.41
C ALA A 5 -16.78 32.61 4.92
N SER A 6 -17.55 31.56 5.24
CA SER A 6 -16.94 30.27 5.58
C SER A 6 -16.27 29.71 4.34
N SER A 7 -14.94 29.74 4.32
CA SER A 7 -14.14 29.02 3.32
C SER A 7 -14.48 27.55 3.44
N SER A 8 -15.15 26.99 2.43
CA SER A 8 -15.26 25.54 2.29
C SER A 8 -13.87 25.00 1.97
N ALA A 9 -13.12 24.68 3.02
CA ALA A 9 -12.11 23.66 2.95
C ALA A 9 -12.83 22.40 2.46
N ALA A 10 -12.73 22.13 1.16
CA ALA A 10 -13.24 20.91 0.57
C ALA A 10 -12.51 19.77 1.29
N GLY A 11 -13.22 19.08 2.17
CA GLY A 11 -12.64 18.01 2.98
C GLY A 11 -12.11 16.96 2.03
N MET A 12 -10.79 16.83 1.94
CA MET A 12 -10.14 15.78 1.16
C MET A 12 -10.40 14.45 1.86
N GLY A 13 -11.54 13.85 1.54
CA GLY A 13 -11.88 12.51 1.97
C GLY A 13 -10.85 11.54 1.42
N VAL A 14 -10.34 10.64 2.28
CA VAL A 14 -9.49 9.54 1.85
C VAL A 14 -10.41 8.43 1.34
N GLU A 15 -10.11 7.87 0.17
CA GLU A 15 -10.74 6.65 -0.33
C GLU A 15 -10.20 5.45 0.46
N ILE A 16 -10.73 5.26 1.66
CA ILE A 16 -10.26 4.28 2.64
C ILE A 16 -10.26 2.84 2.08
N ASP A 17 -11.18 2.53 1.17
CA ASP A 17 -11.27 1.21 0.53
C ASP A 17 -10.11 0.91 -0.44
N ASP A 18 -9.37 1.93 -0.92
CA ASP A 18 -8.14 1.77 -1.72
C ASP A 18 -6.86 1.76 -0.84
N VAL A 19 -6.99 2.00 0.46
CA VAL A 19 -5.87 1.89 1.41
C VAL A 19 -5.79 0.47 1.96
N GLN A 20 -4.66 -0.22 1.73
CA GLN A 20 -4.42 -1.56 2.28
C GLN A 20 -4.67 -1.62 3.80
N SER A 21 -5.56 -2.51 4.23
CA SER A 21 -6.00 -2.60 5.62
C SER A 21 -4.87 -2.86 6.62
N GLY A 22 -3.74 -3.42 6.19
CA GLY A 22 -2.53 -3.58 7.00
C GLY A 22 -1.88 -2.26 7.45
N ALA A 23 -2.17 -1.13 6.79
CA ALA A 23 -1.77 0.21 7.22
C ALA A 23 -2.77 0.86 8.21
N LEU A 24 -4.01 0.34 8.25
CA LEU A 24 -5.11 0.85 9.08
C LEU A 24 -5.37 0.00 10.33
N ARG A 25 -4.88 -1.25 10.35
CA ARG A 25 -5.00 -2.18 11.48
C ARG A 25 -3.87 -1.98 12.49
N PRO A 26 -4.16 -1.90 13.81
CA PRO A 26 -3.12 -2.16 14.81
C PRO A 26 -2.62 -3.60 14.65
N ARG A 27 -1.34 -3.84 14.94
CA ARG A 27 -0.81 -5.21 14.94
C ARG A 27 -1.48 -6.03 16.05
N PRO A 28 -1.90 -7.29 15.80
CA PRO A 28 -2.50 -8.16 16.80
C PRO A 28 -1.48 -8.50 17.88
N VAL A 29 -2.00 -8.90 19.04
CA VAL A 29 -1.23 -9.36 20.19
C VAL A 29 -1.81 -10.71 20.62
N PRO A 30 -1.02 -11.81 20.65
CA PRO A 30 0.37 -11.91 20.21
C PRO A 30 0.54 -11.63 18.70
N TYR A 31 1.71 -11.09 18.32
CA TYR A 31 2.03 -10.79 16.93
C TYR A 31 2.70 -11.98 16.25
N GLU A 32 1.91 -12.76 15.51
CA GLU A 32 2.42 -13.79 14.61
C GLU A 32 2.43 -13.25 13.18
N GLY A 33 3.60 -13.17 12.56
CA GLY A 33 3.77 -12.60 11.22
C GLY A 33 4.90 -13.27 10.44
N LYS A 34 4.75 -13.33 9.11
CA LYS A 34 5.78 -13.85 8.20
C LYS A 34 6.02 -12.84 7.08
N PHE A 35 7.30 -12.53 6.85
CA PHE A 35 7.72 -11.72 5.70
C PHE A 35 8.28 -12.65 4.62
N ILE A 36 7.77 -12.49 3.39
CA ILE A 36 8.25 -13.24 2.22
C ILE A 36 8.87 -12.21 1.27
N PHE A 37 10.18 -12.28 1.09
CA PHE A 37 10.91 -11.44 0.15
C PHE A 37 11.00 -12.14 -1.20
N LEU A 38 10.57 -11.45 -2.26
CA LEU A 38 10.55 -11.98 -3.63
C LEU A 38 11.33 -11.03 -4.55
N ARG A 39 12.09 -11.61 -5.48
CA ARG A 39 12.71 -10.87 -6.59
C ARG A 39 11.87 -11.06 -7.85
N VAL A 40 11.65 -10.00 -8.61
CA VAL A 40 10.92 -10.04 -9.88
C VAL A 40 11.94 -10.15 -11.01
N ASP A 41 12.13 -11.37 -11.50
CA ASP A 41 13.07 -11.66 -12.60
C ASP A 41 12.42 -11.54 -13.98
N ASP A 42 11.10 -11.72 -14.06
CA ASP A 42 10.30 -11.44 -15.25
C ASP A 42 9.13 -10.49 -14.94
N ARG A 43 9.01 -9.43 -15.75
CA ARG A 43 8.00 -8.38 -15.61
C ARG A 43 6.58 -8.94 -15.72
N HIS A 44 6.34 -9.86 -16.65
CA HIS A 44 4.99 -10.37 -16.94
C HIS A 44 4.50 -11.31 -15.85
N ALA A 45 5.35 -12.22 -15.39
CA ALA A 45 5.13 -13.12 -14.27
C ALA A 45 4.93 -12.34 -12.96
N GLY A 46 5.74 -11.31 -12.68
CA GLY A 46 5.55 -10.41 -11.54
C GLY A 46 4.17 -9.75 -11.56
N ARG A 47 3.77 -9.16 -12.69
CA ARG A 47 2.43 -8.56 -12.85
C ARG A 47 1.30 -9.60 -12.82
N ALA A 48 1.54 -10.85 -13.22
CA ALA A 48 0.55 -11.93 -13.11
C ALA A 48 0.38 -12.38 -11.65
N LEU A 49 1.46 -12.46 -10.88
CA LEU A 49 1.42 -12.71 -9.44
C LEU A 49 0.63 -11.61 -8.72
N LEU A 50 0.89 -10.33 -9.01
CA LEU A 50 0.16 -9.22 -8.39
C LEU A 50 -1.35 -9.29 -8.64
N ARG A 51 -1.79 -9.58 -9.89
CA ARG A 51 -3.22 -9.77 -10.18
C ARG A 51 -3.87 -10.90 -9.38
N ARG A 52 -3.12 -11.95 -9.04
CA ARG A 52 -3.59 -13.06 -8.19
C ARG A 52 -3.62 -12.70 -6.70
N LEU A 53 -2.85 -11.71 -6.27
CA LEU A 53 -2.77 -11.25 -4.88
C LEU A 53 -3.76 -10.13 -4.56
N LEU A 54 -4.14 -9.29 -5.53
CA LEU A 54 -5.11 -8.20 -5.34
C LEU A 54 -6.39 -8.61 -4.59
N PRO A 55 -7.03 -9.78 -4.85
CA PRO A 55 -8.24 -10.19 -4.12
C PRO A 55 -8.02 -10.54 -2.64
N VAL A 56 -6.78 -10.77 -2.21
CA VAL A 56 -6.44 -11.11 -0.81
C VAL A 56 -5.74 -9.98 -0.06
N THR A 57 -5.28 -8.94 -0.75
CA THR A 57 -4.78 -7.69 -0.16
C THR A 57 -5.95 -6.73 0.09
N ALA A 58 -6.79 -7.07 1.07
CA ALA A 58 -7.98 -6.28 1.38
C ALA A 58 -7.62 -4.83 1.75
N GLY A 59 -8.22 -3.87 1.02
CA GLY A 59 -8.29 -2.47 1.42
C GLY A 59 -9.35 -2.23 2.51
N GLY A 60 -9.53 -0.98 2.90
CA GLY A 60 -10.59 -0.57 3.84
C GLY A 60 -10.25 -0.75 5.32
N LEU A 61 -11.15 -0.25 6.17
CA LEU A 61 -11.09 -0.50 7.61
C LEU A 61 -11.31 -2.00 7.92
N PRO A 62 -10.74 -2.53 9.02
CA PRO A 62 -11.08 -3.86 9.48
C PRO A 62 -12.58 -4.00 9.74
N GLY A 63 -13.21 -4.97 9.09
CA GLY A 63 -14.55 -5.44 9.46
C GLY A 63 -14.55 -6.06 10.86
N VAL A 64 -15.73 -6.16 11.47
CA VAL A 64 -15.93 -6.64 12.86
C VAL A 64 -15.65 -8.16 13.01
N ASP A 65 -15.59 -8.90 11.89
CA ASP A 65 -15.36 -10.34 11.85
C ASP A 65 -13.92 -10.74 12.23
N ARG A 66 -13.75 -11.17 13.48
CA ARG A 66 -12.50 -11.68 14.07
C ARG A 66 -12.04 -13.03 13.51
N SER A 67 -12.86 -13.75 12.74
CA SER A 67 -12.40 -14.98 12.06
C SER A 67 -11.38 -14.70 10.95
N LYS A 68 -11.22 -13.42 10.57
CA LYS A 68 -10.23 -12.91 9.60
C LYS A 68 -9.11 -12.11 10.28
N ASP A 69 -8.63 -12.62 11.41
CA ASP A 69 -7.48 -12.07 12.15
C ASP A 69 -6.14 -12.24 11.39
N ALA A 70 -6.09 -13.01 10.28
CA ALA A 70 -4.99 -13.02 9.33
C ALA A 70 -5.27 -12.10 8.12
N TRP A 71 -4.31 -11.25 7.76
CA TRP A 71 -4.37 -10.38 6.58
C TRP A 71 -3.04 -10.40 5.82
N VAL A 72 -3.07 -10.09 4.52
CA VAL A 72 -1.89 -9.94 3.67
C VAL A 72 -1.72 -8.47 3.30
N ALA A 73 -0.49 -7.98 3.39
CA ALA A 73 -0.10 -6.67 2.89
C ALA A 73 1.06 -6.84 1.89
N LEU A 74 1.11 -6.00 0.87
CA LEU A 74 2.20 -5.93 -0.11
C LEU A 74 2.91 -4.59 -0.03
N ALA A 75 4.22 -4.64 -0.05
CA ALA A 75 5.10 -3.49 -0.18
C ALA A 75 6.13 -3.75 -1.28
N PHE A 76 6.63 -2.69 -1.90
CA PHE A 76 7.61 -2.76 -2.98
C PHE A 76 8.84 -1.92 -2.63
N THR A 77 10.01 -2.41 -3.01
CA THR A 77 11.21 -1.58 -3.09
C THR A 77 11.23 -0.83 -4.43
N TYR A 78 12.02 0.24 -4.53
CA TYR A 78 12.26 0.94 -5.79
C TYR A 78 12.68 -0.02 -6.93
N GLN A 79 13.60 -0.94 -6.65
CA GLN A 79 14.05 -1.95 -7.61
C GLN A 79 12.93 -2.92 -8.01
N GLY A 80 12.04 -3.28 -7.09
CA GLY A 80 10.85 -4.08 -7.38
C GLY A 80 9.87 -3.36 -8.31
N LEU A 81 9.60 -2.06 -8.08
CA LEU A 81 8.76 -1.25 -8.96
C LEU A 81 9.37 -1.10 -10.37
N SER A 82 10.68 -0.90 -10.46
CA SER A 82 11.42 -0.87 -11.73
C SER A 82 11.30 -2.18 -12.51
N ALA A 83 11.55 -3.33 -11.86
CA ALA A 83 11.40 -4.65 -12.48
C ALA A 83 9.95 -4.97 -12.91
N LEU A 84 8.95 -4.51 -12.14
CA LEU A 84 7.52 -4.60 -12.51
C LEU A 84 7.10 -3.64 -13.64
N GLY A 85 8.00 -2.73 -14.03
CA GLY A 85 7.83 -1.85 -15.17
C GLY A 85 7.04 -0.58 -14.92
N VAL A 86 7.11 -0.04 -13.71
CA VAL A 86 6.59 1.30 -13.41
C VAL A 86 7.33 2.35 -14.27
N PRO A 87 6.65 3.34 -14.88
CA PRO A 87 7.29 4.39 -15.67
C PRO A 87 8.36 5.17 -14.90
N GLN A 88 9.41 5.61 -15.59
CA GLN A 88 10.56 6.28 -14.96
C GLN A 88 10.14 7.57 -14.23
N GLU A 89 9.21 8.35 -14.80
CA GLU A 89 8.62 9.54 -14.16
C GLU A 89 8.00 9.26 -12.78
N SER A 90 7.36 8.09 -12.61
CA SER A 90 6.80 7.65 -11.34
C SER A 90 7.89 7.19 -10.38
N LEU A 91 8.92 6.49 -10.88
CA LEU A 91 10.10 6.10 -10.10
C LEU A 91 10.87 7.32 -9.58
N ASP A 92 11.05 8.34 -10.41
CA ASP A 92 11.76 9.59 -10.07
C ASP A 92 10.99 10.46 -9.06
N SER A 93 9.68 10.28 -8.92
CA SER A 93 8.86 10.98 -7.93
C SER A 93 9.14 10.57 -6.47
N PHE A 94 9.66 9.35 -6.24
CA PHE A 94 9.90 8.86 -4.88
C PHE A 94 11.05 9.60 -4.18
N PRO A 95 11.01 9.80 -2.86
CA PRO A 95 12.11 10.42 -2.10
C PRO A 95 13.45 9.71 -2.31
N ARG A 96 14.56 10.46 -2.32
CA ARG A 96 15.92 9.95 -2.55
C ARG A 96 16.23 8.67 -1.76
N ALA A 97 15.93 8.67 -0.45
CA ALA A 97 16.19 7.52 0.42
C ALA A 97 15.43 6.23 -0.01
N PHE A 98 14.23 6.34 -0.59
CA PHE A 98 13.51 5.19 -1.12
C PHE A 98 14.12 4.68 -2.43
N ARG A 99 14.62 5.59 -3.28
CA ARG A 99 15.28 5.25 -4.55
C ARG A 99 16.63 4.57 -4.34
N GLU A 100 17.40 5.04 -3.35
CA GLU A 100 18.70 4.46 -2.97
C GLU A 100 18.53 3.14 -2.22
N GLY A 101 17.49 3.01 -1.39
CA GLY A 101 17.24 1.82 -0.58
C GLY A 101 17.95 1.86 0.77
N MET A 102 18.09 0.70 1.40
CA MET A 102 18.65 0.54 2.75
C MET A 102 20.02 -0.18 2.78
N ALA A 103 20.63 -0.40 1.62
CA ALA A 103 21.87 -1.17 1.45
C ALA A 103 23.07 -0.26 1.23
#